data_AF-A0A1W1BD44-F1
#
_entry.id   AF-A0A1W1BD44-F1
#
_cell.length_a   1.000
_cell.length_b   1.000
_cell.length_c   1.000
_cell.angle_alpha   90.00
_cell.angle_beta   90.00
_cell.angle_gamma   90.00
#
_symmetry.space_group_name_H-M   'P 1'
#
loop_
_entity.id
_entity.type
_entity.pdbx_description
1 polymer ?
#
loop_
_entity_poly.entity_id
_entity_poly.type
_entity_poly.pdbx_seq_one_letter_code
_entity_poly.pdbx_strand_id
1 'polypeptide(L)'
;MNTLKIILLTLLLTSLQAKSAKWQKLQGIDSYLGSDYHLKKDVSYMEIRWYATRKSRKITKTLQLYRKPLESYPQSLIAKFKSLKPRYSNSADIGGSGNAFFIDTNGKMFQMDMKKDIISLLGKIDRPAEVELILYLNHEEGRGYYKKLSKGYKIKSIAKLKQCTNRVRYSFISYSGKYIPDGNYKLQRVGCKERSHTKFIKSRRVSYESYEKIVLDDKGDLYLLGVAKKSKSSDDYESIYLLDKYSSRGRKIWSKRLELQSANGLLYKNGSIYILSNQKPKARFLPNGKRVGLKDKNIMKVENSRGDAKYSPEGLPNKEEALGFYLHDYAKDKRGNIYIVGSEVFYPSGTPDEIPNGECGNTEELLGALVARLSSRGKTIWARVVDRDE
;
A
#
# COMPACT_ATOMS: atom_id res chain seq x y z
N MET A 1 -12.80 35.07 45.22
CA MET A 1 -11.80 34.01 44.91
C MET A 1 -12.41 32.61 44.70
N ASN A 2 -13.56 32.28 45.31
CA ASN A 2 -14.19 30.95 45.16
C ASN A 2 -14.81 30.70 43.77
N THR A 3 -15.34 31.73 43.11
CA THR A 3 -15.94 31.63 41.76
C THR A 3 -14.91 31.24 40.68
N LEU A 4 -13.68 31.80 40.73
CA LEU A 4 -12.61 31.46 39.79
C LEU A 4 -12.15 30.00 39.95
N LYS A 5 -12.06 29.51 41.19
CA LYS A 5 -11.70 28.11 41.49
C LYS A 5 -12.76 27.14 40.98
N ILE A 6 -14.05 27.48 41.14
CA ILE A 6 -15.15 26.67 40.61
C ILE A 6 -15.07 26.60 39.07
N ILE A 7 -14.89 27.74 38.38
CA ILE A 7 -14.77 27.79 36.91
C ILE A 7 -13.57 26.98 36.41
N LEU A 8 -12.42 27.08 37.08
CA LEU A 8 -11.21 26.32 36.72
C LEU A 8 -11.42 24.81 36.92
N LEU A 9 -12.12 24.42 37.98
CA LEU A 9 -12.43 23.01 38.28
C LEU A 9 -13.40 22.43 37.24
N THR A 10 -14.43 23.17 36.82
CA THR A 10 -15.32 22.73 35.72
C THR A 10 -14.59 22.63 34.38
N LEU A 11 -13.66 23.55 34.09
CA LEU A 11 -12.79 23.46 32.90
C LEU A 11 -11.86 22.24 32.95
N LEU A 12 -11.29 21.93 34.12
CA LEU A 12 -10.44 20.75 34.32
C LEU A 12 -11.24 19.44 34.18
N LEU A 13 -12.42 19.35 34.79
CA LEU A 13 -13.28 18.17 34.72
C LEU A 13 -13.80 17.91 33.29
N THR A 14 -14.17 18.95 32.55
CA THR A 14 -14.55 18.82 31.14
C THR A 14 -13.36 18.44 30.25
N SER A 15 -12.14 18.91 30.57
CA SER A 15 -10.92 18.50 29.87
C SER A 15 -10.51 17.04 30.13
N LEU A 16 -10.82 16.50 31.31
CA LEU A 16 -10.56 15.11 31.68
C LEU A 16 -11.52 14.15 30.96
N GLN A 17 -12.79 14.51 30.80
CA GLN A 17 -13.74 13.72 30.00
C GLN A 17 -13.40 13.71 28.50
N ALA A 18 -12.71 14.74 27.98
CA ALA A 18 -12.26 14.75 26.59
C ALA A 18 -11.19 13.68 26.28
N LYS A 19 -10.44 13.20 27.29
CA LYS A 19 -9.39 12.18 27.11
C LYS A 19 -9.93 10.74 27.00
N SER A 20 -11.18 10.49 27.38
CA SER A 20 -11.76 9.14 27.43
C SER A 20 -12.72 8.80 26.30
N ALA A 21 -12.73 9.54 25.18
CA ALA A 21 -13.56 9.16 24.04
C ALA A 21 -13.20 7.73 23.59
N LYS A 22 -14.10 6.78 23.90
CA LYS A 22 -13.99 5.38 23.55
C LYS A 22 -14.17 5.23 22.04
N TRP A 23 -13.57 4.20 21.46
CA TRP A 23 -13.85 3.85 20.07
C TRP A 23 -15.30 3.44 19.94
N GLN A 24 -16.02 4.08 19.03
CA GLN A 24 -17.41 3.76 18.70
C GLN A 24 -17.44 3.12 17.33
N LYS A 25 -18.27 2.07 17.17
CA LYS A 25 -18.44 1.42 15.87
C LYS A 25 -19.17 2.38 14.93
N LEU A 26 -18.61 2.61 13.75
CA LEU A 26 -19.26 3.40 12.72
C LEU A 26 -20.30 2.51 12.02
N GLN A 27 -21.52 3.01 11.89
CA GLN A 27 -22.54 2.30 11.12
C GLN A 27 -22.32 2.57 9.62
N GLY A 28 -22.78 1.67 8.75
CA GLY A 28 -22.65 1.84 7.31
C GLY A 28 -23.53 2.97 6.78
N ILE A 29 -23.20 3.52 5.60
CA ILE A 29 -23.88 4.71 5.07
C ILE A 29 -25.42 4.57 4.99
N ASP A 30 -25.91 3.36 4.71
CA ASP A 30 -27.33 3.07 4.51
C ASP A 30 -28.13 2.99 5.84
N SER A 31 -27.47 3.05 7.00
CA SER A 31 -28.16 3.05 8.31
C SER A 31 -28.52 4.44 8.82
N TYR A 32 -28.01 5.50 8.18
CA TYR A 32 -28.31 6.88 8.57
C TYR A 32 -29.49 7.40 7.76
N LEU A 33 -30.38 8.14 8.42
CA LEU A 33 -31.47 8.85 7.77
C LEU A 33 -30.93 10.11 7.10
N GLY A 34 -31.62 10.60 6.06
CA GLY A 34 -31.20 11.84 5.40
C GLY A 34 -31.17 13.07 6.33
N SER A 35 -31.97 13.06 7.40
CA SER A 35 -31.97 14.08 8.46
C SER A 35 -30.77 14.02 9.42
N ASP A 36 -29.99 12.93 9.39
CA ASP A 36 -28.83 12.77 10.28
C ASP A 36 -27.65 13.64 9.83
N TYR A 37 -27.65 14.09 8.57
CA TYR A 37 -26.60 14.93 8.01
C TYR A 37 -26.88 16.41 8.23
N HIS A 38 -25.88 17.19 8.68
CA HIS A 38 -26.00 18.65 8.67
C HIS A 38 -25.62 19.20 7.31
N LEU A 39 -26.61 19.75 6.62
CA LEU A 39 -26.39 20.59 5.45
C LEU A 39 -26.22 22.05 5.87
N LYS A 40 -25.54 22.85 5.04
CA LYS A 40 -25.48 24.31 5.22
C LYS A 40 -26.88 24.93 5.25
N LYS A 41 -26.97 26.13 5.82
CA LYS A 41 -28.26 26.82 6.05
C LYS A 41 -29.03 27.14 4.77
N ASP A 42 -28.31 27.32 3.66
CA ASP A 42 -28.84 27.61 2.32
C ASP A 42 -29.15 26.35 1.50
N VAL A 43 -28.79 25.15 2.00
CA VAL A 43 -29.07 23.87 1.35
C VAL A 43 -30.20 23.17 2.11
N SER A 44 -31.29 22.86 1.42
CA SER A 44 -32.46 22.24 2.05
C SER A 44 -32.52 20.72 1.85
N TYR A 45 -32.16 20.27 0.65
CA TYR A 45 -32.22 18.86 0.24
C TYR A 45 -31.08 18.55 -0.73
N MET A 46 -30.46 17.39 -0.62
CA MET A 46 -29.40 16.91 -1.51
C MET A 46 -29.55 15.40 -1.77
N GLU A 47 -29.28 14.99 -3.01
CA GLU A 47 -29.17 13.59 -3.41
C GLU A 47 -27.81 13.34 -4.04
N ILE A 48 -27.21 12.19 -3.73
CA ILE A 48 -26.10 11.64 -4.49
C ILE A 48 -26.63 10.42 -5.24
N ARG A 49 -26.58 10.45 -6.57
CA ARG A 49 -27.08 9.39 -7.45
C ARG A 49 -25.90 8.69 -8.11
N TRP A 50 -25.87 7.35 -8.04
CA TRP A 50 -24.92 6.52 -8.78
C TRP A 50 -25.59 5.86 -9.96
N TYR A 51 -24.91 5.90 -11.10
CA TYR A 51 -25.44 5.40 -12.36
C TYR A 51 -24.70 4.12 -12.78
N ALA A 52 -25.40 3.24 -13.51
CA ALA A 52 -24.83 1.96 -13.95
C ALA A 52 -23.55 2.14 -14.80
N THR A 53 -23.49 3.21 -15.60
CA THR A 53 -22.30 3.62 -16.34
C THR A 53 -22.26 5.14 -16.43
N ARG A 54 -21.11 5.72 -16.80
CA ARG A 54 -20.94 7.17 -17.01
C ARG A 54 -21.78 7.74 -18.15
N LYS A 55 -22.46 6.93 -18.97
CA LYS A 55 -23.39 7.42 -20.01
C LYS A 55 -24.83 6.99 -19.74
N SER A 56 -25.05 6.17 -18.71
CA SER A 56 -26.37 5.63 -18.40
C SER A 56 -27.22 6.64 -17.63
N ARG A 57 -28.52 6.65 -17.89
CA ARG A 57 -29.52 7.34 -17.07
C ARG A 57 -30.09 6.45 -15.96
N LYS A 58 -29.75 5.15 -15.95
CA LYS A 58 -30.23 4.20 -14.96
C LYS A 58 -29.51 4.42 -13.64
N ILE A 59 -30.24 4.99 -12.68
CA ILE A 59 -29.80 5.13 -11.30
C ILE A 59 -29.78 3.74 -10.65
N THR A 60 -28.71 3.43 -9.95
CA THR A 60 -28.47 2.14 -9.27
C THR A 60 -28.49 2.29 -7.76
N LYS A 61 -28.09 3.46 -7.25
CA LYS A 61 -28.13 3.80 -5.83
C LYS A 61 -28.41 5.30 -5.70
N THR A 62 -29.16 5.67 -4.66
CA THR A 62 -29.38 7.06 -4.27
C THR A 62 -29.11 7.19 -2.78
N LEU A 63 -28.35 8.21 -2.39
CA LEU A 63 -28.18 8.63 -1.00
C LEU A 63 -28.83 10.00 -0.83
N GLN A 64 -29.70 10.14 0.16
CA GLN A 64 -30.44 11.37 0.42
C GLN A 64 -29.91 12.04 1.69
N LEU A 65 -29.76 13.35 1.65
CA LEU A 65 -29.37 14.20 2.76
C LEU A 65 -30.32 15.38 2.80
N TYR A 66 -30.90 15.73 3.95
CA TYR A 66 -31.88 16.80 3.97
C TYR A 66 -32.09 17.44 5.34
N ARG A 67 -32.42 18.73 5.29
CA ARG A 67 -33.09 19.44 6.39
C ARG A 67 -34.60 19.44 6.19
N LYS A 68 -35.03 19.45 4.92
CA LYS A 68 -36.42 19.40 4.47
C LYS A 68 -36.56 18.23 3.47
N PRO A 69 -37.34 17.17 3.77
CA PRO A 69 -37.45 16.00 2.90
C PRO A 69 -38.05 16.36 1.54
N LEU A 70 -37.72 15.62 0.48
CA LEU A 70 -38.11 15.94 -0.90
C LEU A 70 -39.63 16.00 -1.07
N GLU A 71 -40.35 15.15 -0.33
CA GLU A 71 -41.80 14.98 -0.36
C GLU A 71 -42.54 16.23 0.11
N SER A 72 -41.85 17.16 0.79
CA SER A 72 -42.44 18.42 1.26
C SER A 72 -42.33 19.57 0.25
N TYR A 73 -41.87 19.29 -0.97
CA TYR A 73 -41.85 20.22 -2.09
C TYR A 73 -43.06 20.01 -3.02
N PRO A 74 -43.48 21.03 -3.79
CA PRO A 74 -44.52 20.85 -4.80
C PRO A 74 -44.16 19.75 -5.81
N GLN A 75 -45.15 18.97 -6.23
CA GLN A 75 -44.94 17.82 -7.13
C GLN A 75 -44.24 18.21 -8.45
N SER A 76 -44.51 19.42 -8.96
CA SER A 76 -43.84 19.97 -10.15
C SER A 76 -42.33 20.15 -9.94
N LEU A 77 -41.91 20.60 -8.76
CA LEU A 77 -40.50 20.74 -8.41
C LEU A 77 -39.85 19.37 -8.25
N ILE A 78 -40.51 18.43 -7.58
CA ILE A 78 -40.02 17.04 -7.43
C ILE A 78 -39.81 16.40 -8.81
N ALA A 79 -40.78 16.53 -9.72
CA ALA A 79 -40.67 16.01 -11.07
C ALA A 79 -39.49 16.65 -11.84
N LYS A 80 -39.30 17.96 -11.71
CA LYS A 80 -38.16 18.68 -12.30
C LYS A 80 -36.82 18.25 -11.68
N PHE A 81 -36.76 17.99 -10.37
CA PHE A 81 -35.56 17.53 -9.69
C PHE A 81 -35.15 16.10 -10.10
N LYS A 82 -36.14 15.20 -10.21
CA LYS A 82 -35.94 13.82 -10.66
C LYS A 82 -35.52 13.72 -12.12
N SER A 83 -35.89 14.70 -12.95
CA SER A 83 -35.51 14.73 -14.38
C SER A 83 -34.10 15.30 -14.65
N LEU A 84 -33.42 15.84 -13.63
CA LEU A 84 -32.04 16.33 -13.77
C LEU A 84 -31.10 15.21 -14.23
N LYS A 85 -30.33 15.49 -15.28
CA LYS A 85 -29.39 14.55 -15.90
C LYS A 85 -28.00 14.70 -15.29
N PRO A 86 -27.21 13.61 -15.16
CA PRO A 86 -25.84 13.69 -14.68
C PRO A 86 -24.95 14.49 -15.65
N ARG A 87 -23.94 15.15 -15.08
CA ARG A 87 -22.93 15.98 -15.73
C ARG A 87 -21.63 15.24 -15.53
N TYR A 88 -20.88 15.13 -16.62
CA TYR A 88 -19.66 14.36 -16.63
C TYR A 88 -18.53 15.27 -17.08
N SER A 89 -17.96 16.03 -16.15
CA SER A 89 -16.68 16.67 -16.38
C SER A 89 -15.55 15.64 -16.37
N ASN A 90 -14.41 15.99 -16.96
CA ASN A 90 -13.20 15.17 -16.89
C ASN A 90 -12.59 15.11 -15.49
N SER A 91 -13.00 16.01 -14.60
CA SER A 91 -12.56 16.07 -13.20
C SER A 91 -13.48 15.31 -12.24
N ALA A 92 -14.62 14.78 -12.70
CA ALA A 92 -15.60 14.13 -11.85
C ALA A 92 -14.98 13.01 -10.99
N ASP A 93 -15.17 13.06 -9.68
CA ASP A 93 -14.50 12.16 -8.72
C ASP A 93 -15.45 11.49 -7.71
N ILE A 94 -16.77 11.55 -7.94
CA ILE A 94 -17.78 10.83 -7.16
C ILE A 94 -17.91 9.38 -7.69
N GLY A 95 -16.95 8.52 -7.36
CA GLY A 95 -17.07 7.07 -7.60
C GLY A 95 -17.26 6.63 -9.07
N GLY A 96 -16.66 7.35 -10.02
CA GLY A 96 -16.62 7.00 -11.45
C GLY A 96 -17.92 7.19 -12.25
N SER A 97 -19.09 7.11 -11.61
CA SER A 97 -20.40 7.34 -12.23
C SER A 97 -21.36 8.18 -11.41
N GLY A 98 -20.96 8.65 -10.22
CA GLY A 98 -21.83 9.40 -9.32
C GLY A 98 -22.01 10.87 -9.72
N ASN A 99 -23.14 11.45 -9.34
CA ASN A 99 -23.43 12.88 -9.44
C ASN A 99 -24.27 13.29 -8.23
N ALA A 100 -24.07 14.51 -7.73
CA ALA A 100 -24.89 15.06 -6.67
C ALA A 100 -25.77 16.21 -7.19
N PHE A 101 -26.96 16.32 -6.62
CA PHE A 101 -27.98 17.29 -6.96
C PHE A 101 -28.50 17.89 -5.66
N PHE A 102 -28.82 19.18 -5.62
CA PHE A 102 -29.41 19.77 -4.42
C PHE A 102 -30.43 20.84 -4.73
N ILE A 103 -31.33 21.08 -3.77
CA ILE A 103 -32.32 22.14 -3.75
C ILE A 103 -31.92 23.13 -2.66
N ASP A 104 -31.76 24.40 -3.02
CA ASP A 104 -31.52 25.47 -2.05
C ASP A 104 -32.81 25.84 -1.28
N THR A 105 -32.71 26.76 -0.33
CA THR A 105 -33.89 27.25 0.43
C THR A 105 -34.91 28.01 -0.42
N ASN A 106 -34.55 28.45 -1.64
CA ASN A 106 -35.42 29.17 -2.56
C ASN A 106 -36.04 28.24 -3.63
N GLY A 107 -35.80 26.93 -3.56
CA GLY A 107 -36.27 25.96 -4.55
C GLY A 107 -35.44 25.93 -5.84
N LYS A 108 -34.30 26.62 -5.91
CA LYS A 108 -33.36 26.50 -7.04
C LYS A 108 -32.62 25.19 -6.96
N MET A 109 -32.37 24.59 -8.12
CA MET A 109 -31.76 23.28 -8.24
C MET A 109 -30.39 23.39 -8.88
N PHE A 110 -29.46 22.62 -8.33
CA PHE A 110 -28.07 22.64 -8.73
C PHE A 110 -27.54 21.22 -8.87
N GLN A 111 -26.40 21.11 -9.54
CA GLN A 111 -25.75 19.86 -9.86
C GLN A 111 -24.24 19.99 -9.68
N MET A 112 -23.62 18.92 -9.18
CA MET A 112 -22.17 18.80 -9.03
C MET A 112 -21.70 17.37 -9.31
N ASP A 113 -20.45 17.26 -9.74
CA ASP A 113 -19.78 15.99 -10.02
C ASP A 113 -18.46 15.83 -9.24
N MET A 114 -18.18 16.74 -8.30
CA MET A 114 -16.99 16.74 -7.45
C MET A 114 -17.32 16.47 -5.98
N LYS A 115 -16.53 15.60 -5.32
CA LYS A 115 -16.60 15.30 -3.89
C LYS A 115 -16.38 16.51 -3.01
N LYS A 116 -15.41 17.37 -3.38
CA LYS A 116 -15.10 18.60 -2.64
C LYS A 116 -16.31 19.53 -2.56
N ASP A 117 -17.14 19.56 -3.61
CA ASP A 117 -18.31 20.43 -3.69
C ASP A 117 -19.40 19.88 -2.76
N ILE A 118 -19.62 18.56 -2.74
CA ILE A 118 -20.50 17.89 -1.78
C ILE A 118 -20.08 18.22 -0.34
N ILE A 119 -18.80 18.01 -0.02
CA ILE A 119 -18.26 18.29 1.32
C ILE A 119 -18.43 19.77 1.68
N SER A 120 -18.29 20.68 0.71
CA SER A 120 -18.49 22.11 0.93
C SER A 120 -19.92 22.51 1.23
N LEU A 121 -20.92 21.68 0.91
CA LEU A 121 -22.33 21.91 1.22
C LEU A 121 -22.77 21.28 2.54
N LEU A 122 -21.91 20.46 3.15
CA LEU A 122 -22.09 20.01 4.52
C LEU A 122 -21.84 21.17 5.48
N GLY A 123 -22.51 21.11 6.63
CA GLY A 123 -22.19 21.92 7.78
C GLY A 123 -20.85 21.52 8.39
N LYS A 124 -20.68 21.82 9.68
CA LYS A 124 -19.53 21.32 10.44
C LYS A 124 -19.66 19.79 10.55
N ILE A 125 -18.59 19.06 10.22
CA ILE A 125 -18.56 17.59 10.31
C ILE A 125 -18.50 17.17 11.78
N ASP A 126 -19.64 17.09 12.46
CA ASP A 126 -19.72 16.83 13.89
C ASP A 126 -20.65 15.66 14.28
N ARG A 127 -21.18 14.95 13.28
CA ARG A 127 -21.97 13.73 13.42
C ARG A 127 -21.33 12.52 12.74
N PRO A 128 -21.58 11.29 13.25
CA PRO A 128 -21.10 10.06 12.62
C PRO A 128 -21.57 9.86 11.18
N ALA A 129 -22.78 10.30 10.83
CA ALA A 129 -23.31 10.20 9.47
C ALA A 129 -22.41 10.91 8.45
N GLU A 130 -21.94 12.12 8.78
CA GLU A 130 -21.07 12.92 7.91
C GLU A 130 -19.67 12.33 7.79
N VAL A 131 -19.16 11.75 8.89
CA VAL A 131 -17.91 11.00 8.89
C VAL A 131 -18.00 9.82 7.94
N GLU A 132 -19.07 9.03 8.02
CA GLU A 132 -19.30 7.90 7.12
C GLU A 132 -19.47 8.35 5.67
N LEU A 133 -20.17 9.47 5.41
CA LEU A 133 -20.25 10.03 4.06
C LEU A 133 -18.87 10.39 3.49
N ILE A 134 -18.01 11.02 4.29
CA ILE A 134 -16.66 11.36 3.83
C ILE A 134 -15.85 10.10 3.52
N LEU A 135 -15.95 9.06 4.36
CA LEU A 135 -15.30 7.77 4.10
C LEU A 135 -15.86 7.11 2.83
N TYR A 136 -17.18 7.13 2.66
CA TYR A 136 -17.87 6.62 1.47
C TYR A 136 -17.36 7.27 0.19
N LEU A 137 -17.31 8.61 0.15
CA LEU A 137 -16.79 9.36 -0.99
C LEU A 137 -15.30 9.07 -1.27
N ASN A 138 -14.56 8.56 -0.29
CA ASN A 138 -13.16 8.16 -0.45
C ASN A 138 -12.96 6.64 -0.62
N HIS A 139 -14.03 5.87 -0.83
CA HIS A 139 -14.00 4.41 -0.99
C HIS A 139 -13.48 3.65 0.25
N GLU A 140 -13.78 4.15 1.45
CA GLU A 140 -13.32 3.62 2.74
C GLU A 140 -14.50 3.26 3.68
N GLU A 141 -15.70 3.01 3.13
CA GLU A 141 -16.96 2.80 3.88
C GLU A 141 -17.02 1.53 4.75
N GLY A 142 -17.90 1.57 5.76
CA GLY A 142 -18.53 0.37 6.35
C GLY A 142 -17.67 -0.54 7.24
N ARG A 143 -16.40 -0.18 7.53
CA ARG A 143 -15.47 -1.07 8.27
C ARG A 143 -14.65 -0.36 9.34
N GLY A 144 -15.21 0.73 9.86
CA GLY A 144 -14.53 1.65 10.75
C GLY A 144 -15.04 1.67 12.19
N TYR A 145 -14.14 2.01 13.10
CA TYR A 145 -14.47 2.64 14.37
C TYR A 145 -14.06 4.10 14.29
N TYR A 146 -14.75 4.97 15.01
CA TYR A 146 -14.38 6.37 15.12
C TYR A 146 -14.17 6.78 16.58
N LYS A 147 -13.37 7.83 16.75
CA LYS A 147 -13.14 8.52 18.01
C LYS A 147 -13.14 10.02 17.74
N LYS A 148 -14.04 10.76 18.38
CA LYS A 148 -14.09 12.23 18.27
C LYS A 148 -12.90 12.86 19.00
N LEU A 149 -12.29 13.86 18.37
CA LEU A 149 -11.13 14.61 18.83
C LEU A 149 -11.43 16.12 18.77
N SER A 150 -10.55 16.94 19.35
CA SER A 150 -10.69 18.40 19.35
C SER A 150 -10.62 19.04 17.97
N LYS A 151 -10.07 18.35 16.96
CA LYS A 151 -9.92 18.85 15.58
C LYS A 151 -10.76 18.09 14.54
N GLY A 152 -11.51 17.07 14.95
CA GLY A 152 -12.27 16.22 14.05
C GLY A 152 -12.41 14.79 14.57
N TYR A 153 -12.22 13.81 13.71
CA TYR A 153 -12.42 12.38 14.00
C TYR A 153 -11.18 11.59 13.66
N LYS A 154 -10.76 10.72 14.57
CA LYS A 154 -9.82 9.64 14.25
C LYS A 154 -10.64 8.41 13.87
N ILE A 155 -10.29 7.80 12.75
CA ILE A 155 -10.93 6.60 12.23
C ILE A 155 -9.94 5.44 12.38
N LYS A 156 -10.47 4.26 12.67
CA LYS A 156 -9.75 2.99 12.74
C LYS A 156 -10.49 1.99 11.87
N SER A 157 -9.93 1.68 10.71
CA SER A 157 -10.47 0.65 9.81
C SER A 157 -9.80 -0.69 10.08
N ILE A 158 -10.60 -1.75 10.17
CA ILE A 158 -10.11 -3.11 10.43
C ILE A 158 -10.52 -3.98 9.24
N ALA A 159 -9.54 -4.39 8.44
CA ALA A 159 -9.74 -5.38 7.39
C ALA A 159 -9.24 -6.73 7.89
N LYS A 160 -10.14 -7.71 8.02
CA LYS A 160 -9.75 -9.10 8.26
C LYS A 160 -8.99 -9.58 7.02
N LEU A 161 -7.75 -10.02 7.20
CA LEU A 161 -7.01 -10.75 6.17
C LEU A 161 -7.32 -12.25 6.31
N LYS A 162 -6.74 -13.08 5.43
CA LYS A 162 -6.73 -14.54 5.66
C LYS A 162 -6.05 -14.83 7.01
N GLN A 163 -6.46 -15.94 7.65
CA GLN A 163 -6.00 -16.35 8.99
C GLN A 163 -6.43 -15.35 10.10
N CYS A 164 -5.71 -15.29 11.22
CA CYS A 164 -6.05 -14.46 12.37
C CYS A 164 -5.45 -13.05 12.34
N THR A 165 -5.04 -12.59 11.16
CA THR A 165 -4.39 -11.29 10.99
C THR A 165 -5.40 -10.24 10.53
N ASN A 166 -5.46 -9.14 11.26
CA ASN A 166 -6.21 -7.95 10.90
C ASN A 166 -5.25 -6.89 10.39
N ARG A 167 -5.52 -6.31 9.22
CA ARG A 167 -4.90 -5.06 8.79
C ARG A 167 -5.64 -3.90 9.42
N VAL A 168 -5.00 -3.21 10.35
CA VAL A 168 -5.54 -2.03 11.03
C VAL A 168 -4.93 -0.78 10.42
N ARG A 169 -5.79 0.09 9.91
CA ARG A 169 -5.40 1.40 9.37
C ARG A 169 -6.03 2.50 10.19
N TYR A 170 -5.31 3.60 10.36
CA TYR A 170 -5.87 4.81 10.96
C TYR A 170 -6.06 5.88 9.88
N SER A 171 -6.99 6.80 10.11
CA SER A 171 -7.12 7.99 9.30
C SER A 171 -7.74 9.11 10.13
N PHE A 172 -7.74 10.31 9.58
CA PHE A 172 -8.27 11.49 10.24
C PHE A 172 -9.22 12.26 9.32
N ILE A 173 -10.33 12.72 9.86
CA ILE A 173 -11.29 13.60 9.18
C ILE A 173 -11.40 14.88 10.00
N SER A 174 -11.08 16.04 9.43
CA SER A 174 -11.25 17.33 10.12
C SER A 174 -12.73 17.74 10.18
N TYR A 175 -13.04 18.71 11.05
CA TYR A 175 -14.37 19.37 11.07
C TYR A 175 -14.75 20.07 9.76
N SER A 176 -13.79 20.33 8.88
CA SER A 176 -14.00 20.88 7.53
C SER A 176 -14.15 19.80 6.45
N GLY A 177 -14.15 18.53 6.83
CA GLY A 177 -14.28 17.39 5.92
C GLY A 177 -13.01 16.98 5.18
N LYS A 178 -11.83 17.51 5.57
CA LYS A 178 -10.55 17.07 5.00
C LYS A 178 -10.23 15.67 5.50
N TYR A 179 -10.18 14.71 4.58
CA TYR A 179 -9.73 13.34 4.84
C TYR A 179 -8.21 13.23 4.71
N ILE A 180 -7.55 12.65 5.71
CA ILE A 180 -6.11 12.40 5.77
C ILE A 180 -5.90 10.92 6.10
N PRO A 181 -5.57 10.07 5.12
CA PRO A 181 -5.23 8.69 5.40
C PRO A 181 -3.89 8.60 6.14
N ASP A 182 -3.79 7.75 7.17
CA ASP A 182 -2.48 7.27 7.62
C ASP A 182 -2.00 6.26 6.57
N GLY A 183 -0.86 6.55 5.95
CA GLY A 183 -0.26 5.69 4.91
C GLY A 183 0.21 4.35 5.46
N ASN A 184 0.35 4.26 6.79
CA ASN A 184 0.81 3.06 7.48
C ASN A 184 -0.37 2.19 7.90
N TYR A 185 -0.24 0.90 7.69
CA TYR A 185 -1.10 -0.11 8.30
C TYR A 185 -0.31 -0.88 9.34
N LYS A 186 -0.99 -1.32 10.40
CA LYS A 186 -0.44 -2.25 11.38
C LYS A 186 -1.12 -3.59 11.22
N LEU A 187 -0.35 -4.66 11.15
CA LEU A 187 -0.89 -6.01 11.24
C LEU A 187 -1.12 -6.35 12.72
N GLN A 188 -2.35 -6.68 13.08
CA GLN A 188 -2.73 -7.09 14.43
C GLN A 188 -3.26 -8.51 14.37
N ARG A 189 -2.64 -9.43 15.11
CA ARG A 189 -3.18 -10.77 15.29
C ARG A 189 -4.21 -10.74 16.41
N VAL A 190 -5.41 -11.24 16.17
CA VAL A 190 -6.50 -11.27 17.16
C VAL A 190 -7.06 -12.68 17.26
N GLY A 191 -7.06 -13.24 18.47
CA GLY A 191 -7.76 -14.48 18.80
C GLY A 191 -7.02 -15.78 18.50
N CYS A 192 -5.71 -15.73 18.24
CA CYS A 192 -4.96 -16.96 17.96
C CYS A 192 -4.03 -17.34 19.09
N LYS A 193 -4.13 -18.62 19.47
CA LYS A 193 -3.23 -19.24 20.42
C LYS A 193 -1.85 -19.27 19.80
N GLU A 194 -0.88 -18.77 20.53
CA GLU A 194 0.53 -18.91 20.21
C GLU A 194 0.84 -20.41 20.19
N ARG A 195 1.36 -20.91 19.06
CA ARG A 195 1.76 -22.32 18.95
C ARG A 195 2.81 -22.62 20.01
N SER A 196 2.57 -23.62 20.84
CA SER A 196 3.54 -24.13 21.84
C SER A 196 4.84 -24.61 21.21
N HIS A 197 4.79 -25.02 19.93
CA HIS A 197 5.93 -25.57 19.18
C HIS A 197 6.66 -24.54 18.30
N THR A 198 6.08 -23.35 18.07
CA THR A 198 6.91 -22.22 17.65
C THR A 198 7.67 -21.75 18.88
N LYS A 199 8.82 -22.39 19.14
CA LYS A 199 9.95 -21.59 19.61
C LYS A 199 10.05 -20.50 18.57
N PHE A 200 9.64 -19.29 18.89
CA PHE A 200 10.11 -18.13 18.17
C PHE A 200 11.61 -18.36 18.06
N ILE A 201 12.08 -18.65 16.85
CA ILE A 201 13.48 -18.41 16.60
C ILE A 201 13.52 -16.92 16.88
N LYS A 202 14.04 -16.52 18.05
CA LYS A 202 14.56 -15.18 18.29
C LYS A 202 15.71 -15.11 17.31
N SER A 203 15.37 -15.01 16.02
CA SER A 203 16.29 -15.31 14.94
C SER A 203 17.35 -14.26 15.06
N ARG A 204 18.56 -14.77 15.23
CA ARG A 204 19.78 -13.99 15.13
C ARG A 204 19.61 -13.14 13.88
N ARG A 205 19.85 -11.83 14.03
CA ARG A 205 19.82 -10.78 12.99
C ARG A 205 19.70 -11.35 11.57
N VAL A 206 18.48 -11.68 11.11
CA VAL A 206 18.31 -12.13 9.73
C VAL A 206 18.48 -10.88 8.88
N SER A 207 19.59 -10.80 8.17
CA SER A 207 19.77 -9.75 7.18
C SER A 207 19.26 -10.27 5.85
N TYR A 208 18.22 -9.64 5.35
CA TYR A 208 17.59 -10.03 4.10
C TYR A 208 18.42 -9.48 2.95
N GLU A 209 19.01 -10.33 2.12
CA GLU A 209 19.59 -9.93 0.84
C GLU A 209 18.65 -10.37 -0.29
N SER A 210 18.37 -9.46 -1.23
CA SER A 210 17.62 -9.76 -2.45
C SER A 210 18.31 -9.11 -3.63
N TYR A 211 18.70 -9.90 -4.63
CA TYR A 211 19.30 -9.39 -5.87
C TYR A 211 18.22 -9.13 -6.92
N GLU A 212 18.20 -7.90 -7.44
CA GLU A 212 17.21 -7.45 -8.42
C GLU A 212 17.77 -7.38 -9.84
N LYS A 213 19.10 -7.33 -9.98
CA LYS A 213 19.79 -7.17 -11.27
C LYS A 213 21.03 -8.02 -11.38
N ILE A 214 21.28 -8.52 -12.58
CA ILE A 214 22.48 -9.30 -12.94
C ILE A 214 23.09 -8.80 -14.25
N VAL A 215 24.42 -8.76 -14.31
CA VAL A 215 25.14 -8.62 -15.58
C VAL A 215 26.40 -9.48 -15.57
N LEU A 216 26.87 -9.87 -16.75
CA LEU A 216 28.10 -10.63 -16.93
C LEU A 216 29.22 -9.72 -17.48
N ASP A 217 30.46 -9.97 -17.08
CA ASP A 217 31.62 -9.43 -17.79
C ASP A 217 32.07 -10.32 -18.95
N ASP A 218 33.11 -9.87 -19.66
CA ASP A 218 33.69 -10.60 -20.79
C ASP A 218 34.28 -11.97 -20.42
N LYS A 219 34.54 -12.22 -19.13
CA LYS A 219 35.05 -13.49 -18.59
C LYS A 219 33.91 -14.40 -18.11
N GLY A 220 32.67 -13.91 -18.10
CA GLY A 220 31.51 -14.60 -17.55
C GLY A 220 31.41 -14.56 -16.03
N ASP A 221 32.16 -13.67 -15.36
CA ASP A 221 31.92 -13.38 -13.95
C ASP A 221 30.64 -12.57 -13.80
N LEU A 222 29.93 -12.79 -12.69
CA LEU A 222 28.62 -12.21 -12.43
C LEU A 222 28.76 -10.98 -11.54
N TYR A 223 27.97 -9.97 -11.83
CA TYR A 223 27.77 -8.80 -10.99
C TYR A 223 26.30 -8.71 -10.62
N LEU A 224 26.03 -8.65 -9.33
CA LEU A 224 24.69 -8.70 -8.78
C LEU A 224 24.43 -7.41 -8.02
N LEU A 225 23.32 -6.74 -8.32
CA LEU A 225 22.86 -5.56 -7.59
C LEU A 225 21.57 -5.91 -6.86
N GLY A 226 21.54 -5.60 -5.58
CA GLY A 226 20.44 -5.95 -4.70
C GLY A 226 20.29 -5.02 -3.52
N VAL A 227 19.38 -5.39 -2.63
CA VAL A 227 19.13 -4.69 -1.37
C VAL A 227 19.37 -5.64 -0.20
N ALA A 228 20.09 -5.13 0.80
CA ALA A 228 20.23 -5.73 2.11
C ALA A 228 19.38 -4.96 3.12
N LYS A 229 18.52 -5.65 3.87
CA LYS A 229 17.73 -5.05 4.94
C LYS A 229 18.23 -5.53 6.29
N LYS A 230 18.41 -4.60 7.22
CA LYS A 230 18.88 -4.90 8.58
C LYS A 230 17.75 -4.68 9.57
N SER A 231 16.92 -5.69 9.85
CA SER A 231 15.92 -5.55 10.92
C SER A 231 15.48 -6.89 11.50
N LYS A 232 15.07 -6.84 12.79
CA LYS A 232 14.38 -7.91 13.53
C LYS A 232 12.84 -7.85 13.35
N SER A 233 12.30 -6.83 12.68
CA SER A 233 10.86 -6.59 12.50
C SER A 233 10.54 -5.98 11.13
N SER A 234 9.35 -6.28 10.62
CA SER A 234 8.89 -5.93 9.27
C SER A 234 8.71 -4.44 8.96
N ASP A 235 8.79 -3.58 9.96
CA ASP A 235 8.26 -2.21 9.84
C ASP A 235 9.36 -1.13 9.80
N ASP A 236 10.61 -1.45 10.15
CA ASP A 236 11.75 -0.51 10.23
C ASP A 236 12.90 -0.87 9.27
N TYR A 237 12.58 -1.04 7.97
CA TYR A 237 13.58 -1.45 6.99
C TYR A 237 14.40 -0.27 6.43
N GLU A 238 15.49 0.08 7.12
CA GLU A 238 16.61 0.72 6.41
C GLU A 238 17.19 -0.30 5.42
N SER A 239 16.95 -0.03 4.13
CA SER A 239 17.46 -0.84 3.02
C SER A 239 18.78 -0.24 2.53
N ILE A 240 19.79 -1.08 2.38
CA ILE A 240 21.12 -0.73 1.91
C ILE A 240 21.34 -1.43 0.58
N TYR A 241 21.76 -0.71 -0.46
CA TYR A 241 22.08 -1.35 -1.73
C TYR A 241 23.44 -2.07 -1.66
N LEU A 242 23.52 -3.24 -2.27
CA LEU A 242 24.75 -4.04 -2.38
C LEU A 242 25.10 -4.28 -3.86
N LEU A 243 26.38 -4.20 -4.17
CA LEU A 243 26.96 -4.71 -5.41
C LEU A 243 27.93 -5.83 -5.08
N ASP A 244 27.64 -7.04 -5.56
CA ASP A 244 28.47 -8.22 -5.34
C ASP A 244 29.03 -8.74 -6.64
N LYS A 245 30.24 -9.30 -6.57
CA LYS A 245 30.86 -10.03 -7.69
C LYS A 245 30.98 -11.50 -7.34
N TYR A 246 30.58 -12.37 -8.27
CA TYR A 246 30.75 -13.81 -8.21
C TYR A 246 31.53 -14.31 -9.42
N SER A 247 32.29 -15.39 -9.25
CA SER A 247 32.87 -16.11 -10.39
C SER A 247 31.80 -16.86 -11.17
N SER A 248 32.10 -17.24 -12.42
CA SER A 248 31.23 -18.12 -13.24
C SER A 248 30.88 -19.49 -12.61
N ARG A 249 31.56 -19.85 -11.51
CA ARG A 249 31.32 -21.04 -10.69
C ARG A 249 30.52 -20.76 -9.41
N GLY A 250 29.99 -19.55 -9.22
CA GLY A 250 29.17 -19.18 -8.06
C GLY A 250 29.96 -18.85 -6.78
N ARG A 251 31.28 -18.66 -6.86
CA ARG A 251 32.09 -18.24 -5.70
C ARG A 251 32.09 -16.72 -5.58
N LYS A 252 31.69 -16.20 -4.41
CA LYS A 252 31.76 -14.76 -4.10
C LYS A 252 33.22 -14.28 -4.12
N ILE A 253 33.49 -13.21 -4.86
CA ILE A 253 34.82 -12.60 -5.01
C ILE A 253 34.93 -11.35 -4.13
N TRP A 254 33.93 -10.47 -4.20
CA TRP A 254 33.86 -9.28 -3.34
C TRP A 254 32.43 -8.76 -3.19
N SER A 255 32.22 -7.90 -2.19
CA SER A 255 30.96 -7.18 -1.95
C SER A 255 31.21 -5.70 -1.65
N LYS A 256 30.29 -4.84 -2.10
CA LYS A 256 30.32 -3.40 -1.88
C LYS A 256 28.98 -2.89 -1.41
N ARG A 257 28.99 -2.23 -0.24
CA ARG A 257 27.90 -1.39 0.23
C ARG A 257 27.82 -0.11 -0.60
N LEU A 258 26.60 0.25 -1.02
CA LEU A 258 26.34 1.42 -1.85
C LEU A 258 25.51 2.43 -1.05
N GLU A 259 25.96 3.68 -1.05
CA GLU A 259 25.25 4.82 -0.45
C GLU A 259 24.42 5.51 -1.54
N LEU A 260 23.30 4.89 -1.90
CA LEU A 260 22.40 5.37 -2.95
C LEU A 260 20.97 5.41 -2.42
N GLN A 261 20.23 6.46 -2.79
CA GLN A 261 18.79 6.55 -2.49
C GLN A 261 17.97 5.57 -3.34
N SER A 262 18.43 5.29 -4.56
CA SER A 262 17.82 4.30 -5.46
C SER A 262 18.86 3.75 -6.43
N ALA A 263 18.69 2.47 -6.79
CA ALA A 263 19.42 1.83 -7.88
C ALA A 263 18.49 0.78 -8.52
N ASN A 264 18.21 0.93 -9.81
CA ASN A 264 17.27 0.06 -10.54
C ASN A 264 17.85 -0.49 -11.85
N GLY A 265 19.13 -0.27 -12.11
CA GLY A 265 19.82 -0.81 -13.27
C GLY A 265 21.28 -1.13 -12.99
N LEU A 266 21.78 -2.13 -13.69
CA LEU A 266 23.16 -2.59 -13.66
C LEU A 266 23.64 -2.83 -15.09
N LEU A 267 24.84 -2.36 -15.44
CA LEU A 267 25.39 -2.47 -16.79
C LEU A 267 26.89 -2.74 -16.72
N TYR A 268 27.37 -3.70 -17.51
CA TYR A 268 28.78 -3.87 -17.81
C TYR A 268 29.09 -3.29 -19.18
N LYS A 269 30.03 -2.34 -19.25
CA LYS A 269 30.46 -1.71 -20.51
C LYS A 269 31.90 -1.25 -20.42
N ASN A 270 32.69 -1.51 -21.46
CA ASN A 270 34.08 -1.06 -21.59
C ASN A 270 34.93 -1.38 -20.35
N GLY A 271 34.83 -2.62 -19.85
CA GLY A 271 35.59 -3.05 -18.68
C GLY A 271 35.14 -2.45 -17.35
N SER A 272 33.97 -1.80 -17.28
CA SER A 272 33.44 -1.13 -16.09
C SER A 272 32.01 -1.55 -15.78
N ILE A 273 31.67 -1.54 -14.49
CA ILE A 273 30.34 -1.82 -13.97
C ILE A 273 29.69 -0.49 -13.61
N TYR A 274 28.50 -0.24 -14.13
CA TYR A 274 27.71 0.96 -13.91
C TYR A 274 26.45 0.61 -13.14
N ILE A 275 26.22 1.32 -12.03
CA ILE A 275 24.96 1.29 -11.30
C ILE A 275 24.13 2.48 -11.73
N LEU A 276 22.88 2.21 -12.10
CA LEU A 276 21.98 3.17 -12.71
C LEU A 276 20.77 3.41 -11.82
N SER A 277 20.28 4.65 -11.86
CA SER A 277 18.98 5.04 -11.31
C SER A 277 18.26 5.85 -12.37
N ASN A 278 17.12 5.34 -12.84
CA ASN A 278 16.34 5.92 -13.92
C ASN A 278 17.20 6.16 -15.17
N GLN A 279 17.96 5.13 -15.59
CA GLN A 279 18.86 5.13 -16.76
C GLN A 279 20.05 6.11 -16.68
N LYS A 280 20.26 6.76 -15.53
CA LYS A 280 21.40 7.66 -15.30
C LYS A 280 22.44 6.97 -14.42
N PRO A 281 23.73 7.02 -14.77
CA PRO A 281 24.78 6.43 -13.95
C PRO A 281 24.92 7.16 -12.62
N LYS A 282 24.94 6.39 -11.52
CA LYS A 282 25.10 6.87 -10.14
C LYS A 282 26.44 6.45 -9.54
N ALA A 283 26.95 5.30 -9.95
CA ALA A 283 28.28 4.85 -9.56
C ALA A 283 28.91 4.02 -10.67
N ARG A 284 30.25 4.01 -10.69
CA ARG A 284 31.06 3.18 -11.59
C ARG A 284 32.12 2.43 -10.79
N PHE A 285 32.29 1.16 -11.10
CA PHE A 285 33.24 0.26 -10.46
C PHE A 285 34.07 -0.47 -11.52
N LEU A 286 35.33 -0.76 -11.19
CA LEU A 286 36.18 -1.67 -11.96
C LEU A 286 35.91 -3.13 -11.54
N PRO A 287 36.33 -4.13 -12.33
CA PRO A 287 36.13 -5.54 -12.01
C PRO A 287 36.74 -6.00 -10.68
N ASN A 288 37.74 -5.28 -10.18
CA ASN A 288 38.36 -5.50 -8.86
C ASN A 288 37.62 -4.81 -7.70
N GLY A 289 36.47 -4.17 -7.96
CA GLY A 289 35.66 -3.50 -6.95
C GLY A 289 36.12 -2.07 -6.59
N LYS A 290 37.15 -1.52 -7.25
CA LYS A 290 37.54 -0.12 -7.05
C LYS A 290 36.50 0.82 -7.66
N ARG A 291 35.97 1.74 -6.86
CA ARG A 291 35.07 2.81 -7.35
C ARG A 291 35.88 3.83 -8.15
N VAL A 292 35.32 4.27 -9.27
CA VAL A 292 35.94 5.29 -10.15
C VAL A 292 34.94 6.42 -10.39
N GLY A 293 35.43 7.66 -10.48
CA GLY A 293 34.60 8.83 -10.79
C GLY A 293 33.85 8.67 -12.12
N LEU A 294 32.66 9.25 -12.21
CA LEU A 294 31.86 9.31 -13.43
C LEU A 294 32.33 10.50 -14.26
N LYS A 295 32.93 10.26 -15.43
CA LYS A 295 33.34 11.33 -16.36
C LYS A 295 32.18 11.78 -17.25
N ASP A 296 31.29 10.85 -17.64
CA ASP A 296 30.12 11.13 -18.49
C ASP A 296 28.81 10.87 -17.74
N LYS A 297 27.90 11.86 -17.79
CA LYS A 297 26.52 11.77 -17.26
C LYS A 297 25.49 11.44 -18.33
N ASN A 298 25.93 11.09 -19.54
CA ASN A 298 25.04 10.76 -20.64
C ASN A 298 24.12 9.59 -20.26
N ILE A 299 22.88 9.66 -20.74
CA ILE A 299 21.87 8.62 -20.51
C ILE A 299 22.40 7.32 -21.09
N MET A 300 22.53 6.30 -20.23
CA MET A 300 22.90 4.97 -20.67
C MET A 300 21.61 4.17 -20.85
N LYS A 301 21.29 3.83 -22.10
CA LYS A 301 20.17 2.92 -22.38
C LYS A 301 20.57 1.53 -21.90
N VAL A 302 19.82 1.02 -20.92
CA VAL A 302 19.78 -0.40 -20.61
C VAL A 302 18.73 -1.00 -21.54
N GLU A 303 19.09 -2.04 -22.26
CA GLU A 303 18.07 -2.89 -22.89
C GLU A 303 17.26 -3.51 -21.76
N ASN A 304 16.07 -2.93 -21.51
CA ASN A 304 15.17 -3.42 -20.48
C ASN A 304 14.63 -4.79 -20.91
N SER A 305 15.33 -5.86 -20.57
CA SER A 305 14.83 -7.24 -20.69
C SER A 305 13.90 -7.58 -19.52
N ARG A 306 12.95 -6.71 -19.17
CA ARG A 306 11.77 -7.11 -18.37
C ARG A 306 10.82 -7.86 -19.30
N GLY A 307 11.24 -9.04 -19.76
CA GLY A 307 10.30 -10.08 -20.11
C GLY A 307 9.91 -10.74 -18.80
N ASP A 308 8.62 -10.78 -18.49
CA ASP A 308 8.08 -11.64 -17.43
C ASP A 308 8.33 -13.11 -17.84
N ALA A 309 9.56 -13.57 -17.66
CA ALA A 309 9.93 -14.93 -17.97
C ALA A 309 9.33 -15.82 -16.86
N LYS A 310 8.21 -16.48 -17.16
CA LYS A 310 7.73 -17.63 -16.38
C LYS A 310 8.76 -18.76 -16.55
N TYR A 311 9.75 -18.77 -15.67
CA TYR A 311 10.75 -19.82 -15.61
C TYR A 311 10.37 -20.81 -14.49
N SER A 312 10.17 -22.07 -14.84
CA SER A 312 9.94 -23.18 -13.90
C SER A 312 11.02 -24.25 -14.13
N PRO A 313 12.21 -24.11 -13.53
CA PRO A 313 13.27 -25.11 -13.64
C PRO A 313 13.01 -26.32 -12.74
N GLU A 314 13.25 -27.52 -13.28
CA GLU A 314 13.25 -28.81 -12.58
C GLU A 314 14.46 -29.01 -11.63
N GLY A 315 15.08 -27.94 -11.12
CA GLY A 315 16.36 -28.04 -10.40
C GLY A 315 16.65 -26.92 -9.42
N LEU A 316 15.62 -26.36 -8.78
CA LEU A 316 15.75 -25.56 -7.56
C LEU A 316 15.88 -26.49 -6.33
N PRO A 317 16.35 -25.99 -5.17
CA PRO A 317 16.40 -26.76 -3.92
C PRO A 317 15.08 -27.47 -3.60
N ASN A 318 15.18 -28.54 -2.80
CA ASN A 318 14.14 -29.54 -2.53
C ASN A 318 12.72 -28.95 -2.52
N LYS A 319 11.83 -29.55 -3.32
CA LYS A 319 10.44 -29.11 -3.54
C LYS A 319 9.60 -29.07 -2.25
N GLU A 320 10.07 -29.73 -1.20
CA GLU A 320 9.47 -29.75 0.13
C GLU A 320 9.78 -28.49 0.96
N GLU A 321 10.84 -27.73 0.64
CA GLU A 321 11.31 -26.60 1.46
C GLU A 321 11.06 -25.22 0.80
N ALA A 322 11.02 -25.16 -0.54
CA ALA A 322 10.86 -23.93 -1.31
C ALA A 322 9.43 -23.77 -1.83
N LEU A 323 8.65 -22.87 -1.24
CA LEU A 323 7.22 -22.72 -1.55
C LEU A 323 6.90 -21.66 -2.62
N GLY A 324 7.91 -20.88 -3.01
CA GLY A 324 7.81 -19.91 -4.10
C GLY A 324 9.17 -19.34 -4.49
N PHE A 325 9.33 -19.02 -5.78
CA PHE A 325 10.51 -18.34 -6.33
C PHE A 325 10.09 -17.12 -7.13
N TYR A 326 10.70 -15.97 -6.83
CA TYR A 326 10.54 -14.73 -7.60
C TYR A 326 11.77 -14.52 -8.47
N LEU A 327 11.64 -14.70 -9.78
CA LEU A 327 12.68 -14.32 -10.75
C LEU A 327 12.69 -12.79 -10.91
N HIS A 328 13.82 -12.15 -10.61
CA HIS A 328 13.96 -10.69 -10.77
C HIS A 328 14.64 -10.31 -12.09
N ASP A 329 15.69 -11.03 -12.47
CA ASP A 329 16.49 -10.74 -13.67
C ASP A 329 17.28 -11.96 -14.16
N TYR A 330 17.76 -11.90 -15.41
CA TYR A 330 18.62 -12.94 -15.98
C TYR A 330 19.66 -12.37 -16.96
N ALA A 331 20.76 -13.12 -17.14
CA ALA A 331 21.77 -12.84 -18.15
C ALA A 331 22.14 -14.12 -18.92
N LYS A 332 22.61 -13.97 -20.16
CA LYS A 332 23.09 -15.09 -20.98
C LYS A 332 24.57 -14.92 -21.30
N ASP A 333 25.36 -15.98 -21.17
CA ASP A 333 26.74 -15.98 -21.68
C ASP A 333 26.79 -16.28 -23.18
N LYS A 334 27.99 -16.15 -23.77
CA LYS A 334 28.23 -16.42 -25.20
C LYS A 334 27.95 -17.87 -25.61
N ARG A 335 27.87 -18.81 -24.66
CA ARG A 335 27.55 -20.22 -24.89
C ARG A 335 26.05 -20.50 -24.73
N GLY A 336 25.25 -19.47 -24.45
CA GLY A 336 23.82 -19.56 -24.22
C GLY A 336 23.43 -20.07 -22.84
N ASN A 337 24.37 -20.25 -21.90
CA ASN A 337 24.01 -20.57 -20.52
C ASN A 337 23.27 -19.38 -19.91
N ILE A 338 22.30 -19.68 -19.06
CA ILE A 338 21.42 -18.68 -18.46
C ILE A 338 21.81 -18.54 -16.99
N TYR A 339 21.95 -17.31 -16.53
CA TYR A 339 22.19 -16.97 -15.13
C TYR A 339 20.98 -16.20 -14.63
N ILE A 340 20.44 -16.59 -13.49
CA ILE A 340 19.24 -15.99 -12.91
C ILE A 340 19.54 -15.44 -11.53
N VAL A 341 18.86 -14.35 -11.19
CA VAL A 341 18.78 -13.83 -9.82
C VAL A 341 17.33 -13.65 -9.41
N GLY A 342 17.07 -13.91 -8.13
CA GLY A 342 15.73 -13.87 -7.60
C GLY A 342 15.69 -13.86 -6.08
N SER A 343 14.48 -14.05 -5.57
CA SER A 343 14.25 -14.34 -4.16
C SER A 343 13.59 -15.70 -4.01
N GLU A 344 14.08 -16.50 -3.08
CA GLU A 344 13.44 -17.73 -2.66
C GLU A 344 12.66 -17.47 -1.37
N VAL A 345 11.43 -17.97 -1.30
CA VAL A 345 10.53 -17.83 -0.16
C VAL A 345 10.66 -19.05 0.74
N PHE A 346 11.15 -18.82 1.96
CA PHE A 346 11.16 -19.82 3.01
C PHE A 346 10.16 -19.46 4.11
N TYR A 347 9.50 -20.47 4.65
CA TYR A 347 8.66 -20.34 5.83
C TYR A 347 9.23 -21.19 6.97
N PRO A 348 10.11 -20.63 7.83
CA PRO A 348 10.83 -21.39 8.85
C PRO A 348 9.91 -22.01 9.93
N SER A 349 8.61 -21.72 9.92
CA SER A 349 7.63 -22.30 10.85
C SER A 349 6.51 -23.12 10.17
N GLY A 350 6.74 -23.57 8.93
CA GLY A 350 5.77 -24.31 8.11
C GLY A 350 5.02 -23.41 7.14
N THR A 351 4.38 -24.00 6.14
CA THR A 351 3.74 -23.24 5.05
C THR A 351 2.47 -22.53 5.54
N PRO A 352 2.01 -21.44 4.89
CA PRO A 352 0.73 -20.82 5.20
C PRO A 352 -0.48 -21.76 5.11
N ASP A 353 -0.34 -22.83 4.31
CA ASP A 353 -1.38 -23.83 4.07
C ASP A 353 -1.37 -24.97 5.12
N GLU A 354 -0.30 -25.10 5.90
CA GLU A 354 -0.16 -26.05 7.02
C GLU A 354 -0.60 -25.48 8.37
N ILE A 355 -1.26 -24.32 8.37
CA ILE A 355 -1.80 -23.70 9.58
C ILE A 355 -3.19 -24.27 9.86
N PRO A 356 -3.40 -25.04 10.95
CA PRO A 356 -4.73 -25.45 11.38
C PRO A 356 -5.63 -24.24 11.64
N ASN A 357 -6.92 -24.37 11.35
CA ASN A 357 -7.90 -23.34 11.63
C ASN A 357 -7.84 -22.89 13.11
N GLY A 358 -7.56 -21.60 13.34
CA GLY A 358 -7.52 -21.00 14.68
C GLY A 358 -6.13 -20.90 15.32
N GLU A 359 -5.07 -21.33 14.63
CA GLU A 359 -3.69 -21.13 15.06
C GLU A 359 -2.99 -20.00 14.28
N CYS A 360 -1.96 -19.40 14.90
CA CYS A 360 -1.02 -18.52 14.21
C CYS A 360 0.40 -19.08 14.31
N GLY A 361 1.01 -19.37 13.17
CA GLY A 361 2.46 -19.42 13.02
C GLY A 361 2.97 -18.10 12.42
N ASN A 362 4.18 -17.68 12.78
CA ASN A 362 4.90 -16.72 11.95
C ASN A 362 5.32 -17.44 10.67
N THR A 363 4.45 -17.46 9.66
CA THR A 363 4.94 -17.62 8.29
C THR A 363 5.64 -16.31 7.92
N GLU A 364 6.76 -16.04 8.58
CA GLU A 364 7.72 -15.06 8.12
C GLU A 364 8.16 -15.57 6.76
N GLU A 365 7.69 -14.91 5.72
CA GLU A 365 8.24 -15.05 4.38
C GLU A 365 9.68 -14.52 4.46
N LEU A 366 10.62 -15.44 4.61
CA LEU A 366 12.03 -15.12 4.50
C LEU A 366 12.37 -15.14 3.02
N LEU A 367 12.83 -14.00 2.50
CA LEU A 367 13.35 -13.89 1.14
C LEU A 367 14.86 -14.06 1.20
N GLY A 368 15.36 -15.22 0.75
CA GLY A 368 16.78 -15.46 0.51
C GLY A 368 17.15 -15.05 -0.92
N ALA A 369 18.34 -14.47 -1.13
CA ALA A 369 18.81 -14.17 -2.47
C ALA A 369 19.20 -15.47 -3.19
N LEU A 370 18.53 -15.78 -4.31
CA LEU A 370 18.93 -16.91 -5.15
C LEU A 370 19.81 -16.43 -6.30
N VAL A 371 20.90 -17.15 -6.55
CA VAL A 371 21.72 -17.04 -7.75
C VAL A 371 21.86 -18.44 -8.35
N ALA A 372 21.52 -18.61 -9.63
CA ALA A 372 21.69 -19.90 -10.29
C ALA A 372 22.24 -19.77 -11.70
N ARG A 373 22.96 -20.81 -12.14
CA ARG A 373 23.42 -21.01 -13.51
C ARG A 373 22.75 -22.24 -14.08
N LEU A 374 22.27 -22.08 -15.30
CA LEU A 374 21.53 -23.06 -16.06
C LEU A 374 22.24 -23.25 -17.40
N SER A 375 22.18 -24.46 -17.94
CA SER A 375 22.60 -24.73 -19.30
C SER A 375 21.73 -24.00 -20.32
N SER A 376 22.15 -23.96 -21.58
CA SER A 376 21.34 -23.42 -22.69
C SER A 376 19.99 -24.14 -22.90
N ARG A 377 19.83 -25.34 -22.32
CA ARG A 377 18.57 -26.10 -22.31
C ARG A 377 17.75 -25.89 -21.03
N GLY A 378 18.16 -24.99 -20.14
CA GLY A 378 17.45 -24.72 -18.88
C GLY A 378 17.67 -25.75 -17.78
N LYS A 379 18.61 -26.69 -17.90
CA LYS A 379 18.99 -27.58 -16.79
C LYS A 379 19.89 -26.84 -15.80
N THR A 380 19.62 -26.94 -14.49
CA THR A 380 20.49 -26.38 -13.45
C THR A 380 21.88 -26.99 -13.51
N ILE A 381 22.90 -26.13 -13.61
CA ILE A 381 24.31 -26.50 -13.48
C ILE A 381 24.75 -26.30 -12.03
N TRP A 382 24.40 -25.16 -11.44
CA TRP A 382 24.56 -24.88 -10.02
C TRP A 382 23.52 -23.84 -9.57
N ALA A 383 23.15 -23.88 -8.29
CA ALA A 383 22.30 -22.88 -7.65
C ALA A 383 22.84 -22.59 -6.24
N ARG A 384 22.65 -21.38 -5.76
CA ARG A 384 23.08 -20.94 -4.44
C ARG A 384 22.06 -19.99 -3.84
N VAL A 385 21.66 -20.31 -2.61
CA VAL A 385 20.92 -19.40 -1.74
C VAL A 385 21.97 -18.63 -0.93
N VAL A 386 21.93 -17.31 -1.02
CA VAL A 386 22.81 -16.41 -0.28
C VAL A 386 22.06 -16.00 0.97
N ASP A 387 22.35 -16.70 2.06
CA ASP A 387 22.04 -16.25 3.42
C ASP A 387 23.31 -15.66 4.03
N ARG A 388 23.19 -14.59 4.82
CA ARG A 388 24.35 -13.77 5.22
C ARG A 388 25.09 -14.31 6.45
N ASP A 389 24.70 -15.49 6.93
CA ASP A 389 25.37 -16.17 8.05
C ASP A 389 26.60 -17.02 7.60
N GLU A 390 27.04 -16.94 6.33
CA GLU A 390 28.34 -17.45 5.84
C GLU A 390 29.55 -16.53 6.12
#